data_AF-A0A8C0IU60-F1
#
_entry.id   AF-A0A8C0IU60-F1
#
_cell.length_a   1.000
_cell.length_b   1.000
_cell.length_c   1.000
_cell.angle_alpha   90.00
_cell.angle_beta   90.00
_cell.angle_gamma   90.00
#
_symmetry.space_group_name_H-M   'P 1'
#
loop_
_entity.id
_entity.type
_entity.pdbx_description
1 polymer ?
#
loop_
_entity_poly.entity_id
_entity_poly.type
_entity_poly.pdbx_seq_one_letter_code
_entity_poly.pdbx_strand_id
1 'polypeptide(L)'
;TLPPPTHSAALTRRGAEQRSARLLNCRALLGLGQCGAPPTLSRAVPRDTNGRESFPVMNNSYPVGTKLKYSCRPGYILGSGKSPFVTCLPNSTWSVDPEFCVGEYLCCFSISTDVQAILT
;
A
#
# COMPACT_ATOMS: atom_id res chain seq x y z
N THR A 1 14.25 -20.12 77.91
CA THR A 1 12.88 -19.66 77.56
C THR A 1 12.95 -18.29 76.90
N LEU A 2 12.88 -18.24 75.57
CA LEU A 2 12.45 -17.15 74.68
C LEU A 2 12.14 -17.79 73.30
N PRO A 3 11.24 -17.22 72.46
CA PRO A 3 10.45 -17.94 71.44
C PRO A 3 11.15 -18.12 70.07
N PRO A 4 10.60 -18.92 69.13
CA PRO A 4 11.25 -19.25 67.86
C PRO A 4 11.01 -18.16 66.79
N PRO A 5 11.92 -17.96 65.83
CA PRO A 5 11.63 -17.17 64.63
C PRO A 5 10.85 -18.02 63.61
N THR A 6 9.63 -17.58 63.32
CA THR A 6 8.81 -18.01 62.19
C THR A 6 9.32 -17.30 60.92
N HIS A 7 9.90 -18.05 59.98
CA HIS A 7 10.11 -17.54 58.62
C HIS A 7 9.06 -18.09 57.67
N SER A 8 8.16 -17.17 57.33
CA SER A 8 7.04 -17.23 56.43
C SER A 8 7.24 -18.11 55.20
N ALA A 9 6.25 -18.97 54.99
CA ALA A 9 6.02 -19.73 53.78
C ALA A 9 5.93 -18.82 52.55
N ALA A 10 6.70 -19.14 51.51
CA ALA A 10 6.47 -18.62 50.16
C ALA A 10 6.81 -19.71 49.13
N LEU A 11 6.08 -20.82 49.19
CA LEU A 11 5.92 -21.71 48.04
C LEU A 11 5.13 -20.94 46.98
N THR A 12 5.81 -20.39 45.98
CA THR A 12 5.18 -19.73 44.84
C THR A 12 4.39 -20.77 44.05
N ARG A 13 3.11 -20.89 44.35
CA ARG A 13 2.15 -21.69 43.58
C ARG A 13 2.13 -21.16 42.15
N ARG A 14 2.75 -21.90 41.23
CA ARG A 14 2.47 -21.79 39.81
C ARG A 14 1.05 -22.33 39.59
N GLY A 15 0.08 -21.45 39.37
CA GLY A 15 -1.25 -21.86 38.92
C GLY A 15 -2.37 -20.91 39.35
N ALA A 16 -3.09 -20.40 38.34
CA ALA A 16 -4.28 -19.56 38.38
C ALA A 16 -4.01 -18.10 38.81
N GLU A 17 -4.53 -17.04 38.20
CA GLU A 17 -5.71 -16.91 37.35
C GLU A 17 -5.70 -15.49 36.71
N GLN A 18 -6.22 -15.40 35.49
CA GLN A 18 -6.72 -14.20 34.81
C GLN A 18 -5.92 -12.90 34.84
N ARG A 19 -5.07 -12.71 33.82
CA ARG A 19 -4.95 -11.39 33.20
C ARG A 19 -5.64 -11.42 31.84
N SER A 20 -6.90 -10.99 31.91
CA SER A 20 -7.70 -10.38 30.85
C SER A 20 -7.00 -10.26 29.50
N ALA A 21 -7.43 -11.08 28.53
CA ALA A 21 -7.23 -10.82 27.11
C ALA A 21 -8.46 -11.34 26.35
N ARG A 22 -9.61 -10.67 26.54
CA ARG A 22 -10.67 -10.71 25.53
C ARG A 22 -10.09 -10.07 24.26
N LEU A 23 -10.00 -10.88 23.21
CA LEU A 23 -9.88 -10.44 21.81
C LEU A 23 -8.68 -9.53 21.50
N LEU A 24 -7.48 -10.10 21.45
CA LEU A 24 -6.54 -9.65 20.43
C LEU A 24 -6.15 -10.87 19.61
N ASN A 25 -6.93 -11.10 18.56
CA ASN A 25 -6.58 -11.97 17.46
C ASN A 25 -5.10 -11.69 17.13
N CYS A 26 -4.21 -12.64 17.39
CA CYS A 26 -2.79 -12.53 17.09
C CYS A 26 -2.57 -12.57 15.57
N ARG A 27 -3.12 -11.59 14.84
CA ARG A 27 -2.63 -11.15 13.53
C ARG A 27 -1.26 -10.45 13.63
N ALA A 28 -0.65 -10.45 14.81
CA ALA A 28 0.71 -10.01 15.07
C ALA A 28 1.78 -11.05 14.67
N LEU A 29 1.59 -11.76 13.56
CA LEU A 29 2.65 -12.57 12.90
C LEU A 29 3.12 -11.98 11.56
N LEU A 30 2.63 -10.81 11.15
CA LEU A 30 2.89 -10.27 9.81
C LEU A 30 3.85 -9.08 9.83
N GLY A 31 4.81 -9.05 10.74
CA GLY A 31 6.03 -8.29 10.55
C GLY A 31 7.03 -9.21 9.86
N LEU A 32 7.31 -8.95 8.58
CA LEU A 32 8.53 -9.25 7.80
C LEU A 32 8.18 -9.28 6.30
N GLY A 33 8.51 -8.22 5.55
CA GLY A 33 8.73 -8.29 4.09
C GLY A 33 7.56 -8.74 3.20
N GLN A 34 6.67 -7.82 2.80
CA GLN A 34 5.48 -8.22 2.06
C GLN A 34 5.44 -7.80 0.58
N CYS A 35 6.27 -6.89 0.09
CA CYS A 35 6.60 -6.72 -1.32
C CYS A 35 8.00 -6.10 -1.43
N GLY A 36 8.74 -6.41 -2.51
CA GLY A 36 10.00 -5.75 -2.83
C GLY A 36 9.79 -4.35 -3.42
N ALA A 37 10.80 -3.85 -4.12
CA ALA A 37 10.71 -2.59 -4.84
C ALA A 37 9.44 -2.56 -5.76
N PRO A 38 8.74 -1.42 -5.84
CA PRO A 38 7.62 -1.22 -6.74
C PRO A 38 8.02 -1.47 -8.20
N PRO A 39 7.10 -1.98 -9.03
CA PRO A 39 7.38 -2.24 -10.43
C PRO A 39 7.57 -0.93 -11.19
N THR A 40 8.58 -0.90 -12.06
CA THR A 40 8.79 0.19 -13.01
C THR A 40 7.86 0.00 -14.20
N LEU A 41 7.06 1.02 -14.52
CA LEU A 41 6.12 0.97 -15.64
C LEU A 41 6.59 1.87 -16.79
N SER A 42 6.42 1.40 -18.02
CA SER A 42 6.84 2.15 -19.21
C SER A 42 5.99 3.41 -19.39
N ARG A 43 4.69 3.35 -19.08
CA ARG A 43 3.72 4.45 -19.30
C ARG A 43 3.40 5.27 -18.06
N ALA A 44 3.97 4.92 -16.90
CA ALA A 44 3.62 5.55 -15.64
C ALA A 44 4.82 5.63 -14.68
N VAL A 45 4.76 6.61 -13.78
CA VAL A 45 5.78 6.87 -12.76
C VAL A 45 5.16 6.91 -11.37
N PRO A 46 5.81 6.38 -10.34
CA PRO A 46 5.32 6.50 -8.96
C PRO A 46 5.37 7.95 -8.50
N ARG A 47 4.38 8.35 -7.69
CA ARG A 47 4.27 9.69 -7.12
C ARG A 47 4.11 9.65 -5.60
N ASP A 48 4.71 10.62 -4.93
CA ASP A 48 4.56 10.81 -3.49
C ASP A 48 3.21 11.46 -3.12
N THR A 49 2.98 11.65 -1.81
CA THR A 49 1.79 12.31 -1.26
C THR A 49 1.68 13.79 -1.64
N ASN A 50 2.78 14.43 -2.01
CA ASN A 50 2.85 15.80 -2.51
C ASN A 50 2.72 15.86 -4.05
N GLY A 51 2.50 14.72 -4.70
CA GLY A 51 2.39 14.62 -6.15
C GLY A 51 3.70 14.87 -6.88
N ARG A 52 4.88 14.74 -6.25
CA ARG A 52 6.16 14.77 -6.97
C ARG A 52 6.52 13.38 -7.45
N GLU A 53 7.29 13.30 -8.53
CA GLU A 53 7.84 12.02 -8.97
C GLU A 53 8.69 11.44 -7.85
N SER A 54 8.23 10.32 -7.30
CA SER A 54 8.95 9.62 -6.25
C SER A 54 9.70 8.49 -6.92
N PHE A 55 11.03 8.48 -6.80
CA PHE A 55 11.74 7.24 -7.04
C PHE A 55 11.26 6.23 -6.01
N PRO A 56 10.98 4.96 -6.42
CA PRO A 56 10.74 3.92 -5.45
C PRO A 56 11.94 3.91 -4.52
N VAL A 57 11.74 4.36 -3.29
CA VAL A 57 12.77 4.24 -2.26
C VAL A 57 13.10 2.75 -2.23
N MET A 58 14.38 2.39 -2.29
CA MET A 58 14.86 1.02 -2.11
C MET A 58 14.63 0.56 -0.66
N ASN A 59 13.44 0.81 -0.10
CA ASN A 59 12.95 0.08 1.04
C ASN A 59 12.78 -1.33 0.52
N ASN A 60 13.69 -2.23 0.88
CA ASN A 60 13.69 -3.62 0.43
C ASN A 60 12.41 -4.41 0.80
N SER A 61 11.46 -3.78 1.53
CA SER A 61 10.26 -4.41 2.04
C SER A 61 9.14 -3.37 2.23
N TYR A 62 7.99 -3.62 1.60
CA TYR A 62 6.72 -2.93 1.82
C TYR A 62 5.71 -3.88 2.49
N PRO A 63 4.86 -3.41 3.42
CA PRO A 63 3.79 -4.24 3.99
C PRO A 63 2.66 -4.53 2.97
N VAL A 64 1.98 -5.67 3.09
CA VAL A 64 0.72 -6.02 2.39
C VAL A 64 -0.27 -4.91 2.66
N GLY A 65 -0.99 -4.52 1.62
CA GLY A 65 -1.94 -3.42 1.65
C GLY A 65 -1.29 -2.06 1.43
N THR A 66 0.04 -1.97 1.32
CA THR A 66 0.69 -0.74 0.85
C THR A 66 0.12 -0.37 -0.51
N LYS A 67 -0.36 0.86 -0.64
CA LYS A 67 -0.96 1.39 -1.86
C LYS A 67 -0.14 2.57 -2.37
N LEU A 68 0.45 2.40 -3.54
CA LEU A 68 1.26 3.41 -4.21
C LEU A 68 0.46 4.04 -5.34
N LYS A 69 0.53 5.36 -5.46
CA LYS A 69 -0.10 6.10 -6.55
C LYS A 69 0.89 6.28 -7.68
N TYR A 70 0.47 5.96 -8.89
CA TYR A 70 1.23 6.22 -10.11
C TYR A 70 0.54 7.33 -10.91
N SER A 71 1.33 8.09 -11.66
CA SER A 71 0.82 9.04 -12.65
C SER A 71 1.29 8.62 -14.03
N CYS A 72 0.44 8.84 -15.03
CA CYS A 72 0.80 8.59 -16.42
C CYS A 72 1.91 9.54 -16.86
N ARG A 73 2.80 9.05 -17.72
CA ARG A 73 3.83 9.86 -18.39
C ARG A 73 3.17 10.81 -19.40
N PRO A 74 3.86 11.90 -19.81
CA PRO A 74 3.37 12.77 -20.87
C PRO A 74 2.97 11.98 -22.14
N GLY A 75 1.82 12.33 -22.73
CA GLY A 75 1.24 11.61 -23.87
C GLY A 75 0.40 10.38 -23.50
N TYR A 76 0.16 10.13 -22.21
CA TYR A 76 -0.75 9.09 -21.72
C TYR A 76 -1.73 9.67 -20.70
N ILE A 77 -2.97 9.21 -20.75
CA ILE A 77 -4.04 9.58 -19.82
C ILE A 77 -4.53 8.36 -19.04
N LEU A 78 -5.09 8.59 -17.86
CA LEU A 78 -5.73 7.53 -17.08
C LEU A 78 -6.97 7.03 -17.82
N GLY A 79 -7.02 5.74 -18.13
CA GLY A 79 -8.16 5.12 -18.78
C GLY A 79 -9.43 5.24 -17.94
N SER A 80 -10.58 5.47 -18.60
CA SER A 80 -11.87 5.58 -17.91
C SER A 80 -12.17 4.32 -17.08
N GLY A 81 -12.48 4.51 -15.80
CA GLY A 81 -12.76 3.41 -14.87
C GLY A 81 -11.51 2.63 -14.38
N LYS A 82 -10.30 3.06 -14.76
CA LYS A 82 -9.05 2.43 -14.32
C LYS A 82 -8.52 3.09 -13.04
N SER A 83 -7.82 2.30 -12.23
CA SER A 83 -7.23 2.79 -10.97
C SER A 83 -5.73 3.05 -11.13
N PRO A 84 -5.23 4.25 -10.79
CA PRO A 84 -3.79 4.59 -10.86
C PRO A 84 -3.00 4.05 -9.65
N PHE A 85 -3.52 3.02 -8.98
CA PHE A 85 -2.99 2.55 -7.71
C PHE A 85 -2.42 1.15 -7.84
N VAL A 86 -1.24 0.98 -7.27
CA VAL A 86 -0.52 -0.29 -7.21
C VAL A 86 -0.49 -0.74 -5.77
N THR A 87 -1.02 -1.93 -5.48
CA THR A 87 -1.21 -2.41 -4.11
C THR A 87 -0.36 -3.65 -3.85
N CYS A 88 0.34 -3.69 -2.72
CA CYS A 88 1.06 -4.88 -2.32
C CYS A 88 0.08 -5.97 -1.86
N LEU A 89 0.07 -7.10 -2.55
CA LEU A 89 -0.84 -8.22 -2.27
C LEU A 89 -0.25 -9.20 -1.25
N PRO A 90 -1.09 -10.03 -0.59
CA PRO A 90 -0.63 -11.10 0.31
C PRO A 90 0.31 -12.13 -0.31
N ASN A 91 0.33 -12.24 -1.65
CA ASN A 91 1.20 -13.14 -2.40
C ASN A 91 2.58 -12.52 -2.71
N SER A 92 2.97 -11.47 -2.02
CA SER A 92 4.23 -10.75 -2.25
C SER A 92 4.41 -10.13 -3.64
N THR A 93 3.30 -9.88 -4.32
CA THR A 93 3.25 -9.30 -5.66
C THR A 93 2.52 -7.96 -5.65
N TRP A 94 2.92 -7.05 -6.51
CA TRP A 94 2.21 -5.78 -6.72
C TRP A 94 1.02 -5.96 -7.67
N SER A 95 -0.16 -5.49 -7.27
CA SER A 95 -1.35 -5.45 -8.13
C SER A 95 -1.22 -4.28 -9.12
N VAL A 96 -0.83 -4.57 -10.36
CA VAL A 96 -0.71 -3.57 -11.42
C VAL A 96 -1.69 -3.88 -12.53
N ASP A 97 -2.47 -2.90 -12.95
CA ASP A 97 -3.18 -2.96 -14.24
C ASP A 97 -2.25 -2.38 -15.32
N PRO A 98 -1.69 -3.19 -16.23
CA PRO A 98 -0.75 -2.66 -17.22
C PRO A 98 -1.39 -1.60 -18.14
N GLU A 99 -2.71 -1.61 -18.33
CA GLU A 99 -3.44 -0.75 -19.26
C GLU A 99 -4.15 0.45 -18.57
N PHE A 100 -3.80 0.80 -17.33
CA PHE A 100 -4.42 1.97 -16.70
C PHE A 100 -4.02 3.30 -17.36
N CYS A 101 -2.85 3.38 -18.01
CA CYS A 101 -2.44 4.54 -18.80
C CYS A 101 -2.60 4.25 -20.28
N VAL A 102 -3.58 4.89 -20.93
CA VAL A 102 -3.82 4.75 -22.38
C VAL A 102 -3.17 5.92 -23.11
N GLY A 103 -2.64 5.67 -24.31
CA GLY A 103 -2.03 6.71 -25.12
C GLY A 103 -3.05 7.80 -25.44
N GLU A 104 -2.68 9.04 -25.18
CA GLU A 104 -3.44 10.20 -25.63
C GLU A 104 -3.14 10.37 -27.13
N TYR A 105 -3.81 9.57 -27.96
CA TYR A 105 -3.78 9.79 -29.40
C TYR A 105 -4.60 11.04 -29.69
N LEU A 106 -3.94 12.20 -29.73
CA LEU A 106 -4.48 13.44 -30.30
C LEU A 106 -4.67 13.34 -31.83
N CYS A 107 -4.83 12.14 -32.38
CA CYS A 107 -5.11 11.93 -33.80
C CYS A 107 -6.59 12.12 -34.15
N CYS A 108 -7.43 12.55 -33.20
CA CYS A 108 -8.83 12.91 -33.47
C CYS A 108 -9.24 14.33 -33.00
N PHE A 109 -8.36 15.12 -32.40
CA PHE A 109 -8.63 16.55 -32.15
C PHE A 109 -8.47 17.43 -33.41
N SER A 110 -8.42 16.83 -34.60
CA SER A 110 -8.47 17.54 -35.88
C SER A 110 -9.83 17.50 -36.57
N ILE A 111 -10.89 16.91 -35.99
CA ILE A 111 -12.24 17.09 -36.55
C ILE A 111 -12.87 18.36 -35.96
N SER A 112 -12.34 19.50 -36.44
CA SER A 112 -12.97 20.80 -36.63
C SER A 112 -14.26 21.10 -35.83
N THR A 113 -14.15 21.93 -34.79
CA THR A 113 -15.26 22.80 -34.36
C THR A 113 -15.33 24.13 -35.14
N ASP A 114 -14.49 24.34 -36.16
CA ASP A 114 -14.45 25.59 -36.94
C ASP A 114 -15.38 25.63 -38.16
N VAL A 115 -15.98 24.51 -38.57
CA VAL A 115 -16.87 24.50 -39.75
C VAL A 115 -18.33 24.86 -39.40
N GLN A 116 -18.73 24.85 -38.13
CA GLN A 116 -20.12 25.16 -37.74
C GLN A 116 -20.37 26.64 -37.35
N ALA A 117 -19.36 27.52 -37.42
CA ALA A 117 -19.49 28.93 -37.04
C ALA A 117 -19.33 29.94 -38.19
N ILE A 118 -19.16 29.48 -39.46
CA ILE A 118 -19.09 30.37 -40.64
C ILE A 118 -20.41 30.35 -41.46
N LEU A 119 -21.43 29.56 -41.03
CA LEU A 119 -22.70 29.42 -41.75
C LEU A 119 -23.96 29.81 -40.94
N THR A 120 -23.85 30.75 -40.00
CA THR A 120 -25.03 31.39 -39.37
C THR A 120 -24.92 32.90 -39.39
#